data_AF-H3NMD7-F1
#
_entry.id   AF-H3NMD7-F1
#
_cell.length_a   1.000
_cell.length_b   1.000
_cell.length_c   1.000
_cell.angle_alpha   90.00
_cell.angle_beta   90.00
_cell.angle_gamma   90.00
#
_symmetry.space_group_name_H-M   'P 1'
#
loop_
_entity.id
_entity.type
_entity.pdbx_description
1 polymer ?
#
loop_
_entity_poly.entity_id
_entity_poly.type
_entity_poly.pdbx_seq_one_letter_code
_entity_poly.pdbx_strand_id
1 'polypeptide(L)'
;MVGIIIASHGSLAEGILQASEMIFGKQDNVAACTLLPSEGPEDIKRKIEEAISSFDSQDEILILADLWGGTPFNQASQVIAGHEDKWAIVAGVNLPMAIASFWKRFAEESAQAIAKNVLGGGKNDVKINPESLVPKVETKAKEVKVVIGSIPEGTAIGDGKFNYVLARIDTRLLHGQVATGWTKSTNPDRIIVVSDKVAQDDLRKNMIMEATHP
;
A
#
# COMPACT_ATOMS: atom_id res chain seq x y z
N MET A 1 -11.72 5.08 22.22
CA MET A 1 -10.39 5.42 21.66
C MET A 1 -10.19 4.56 20.42
N VAL A 2 -9.57 5.08 19.36
CA VAL A 2 -9.35 4.30 18.13
C VAL A 2 -8.48 3.07 18.42
N GLY A 3 -8.97 1.90 18.04
CA GLY A 3 -8.23 0.64 18.14
C GLY A 3 -7.18 0.54 17.04
N ILE A 4 -5.99 0.04 17.36
CA ILE A 4 -4.91 -0.12 16.38
C ILE A 4 -4.48 -1.58 16.28
N ILE A 5 -4.47 -2.10 15.07
CA ILE A 5 -3.87 -3.39 14.75
C ILE A 5 -2.61 -3.15 13.94
N ILE A 6 -1.51 -3.79 14.30
CA ILE A 6 -0.31 -3.87 13.47
C ILE A 6 -0.23 -5.30 12.94
N ALA A 7 -0.30 -5.48 11.62
CA ALA A 7 -0.37 -6.79 10.99
C ALA A 7 0.83 -7.02 10.05
N SER A 8 1.53 -8.14 10.19
CA SER A 8 2.71 -8.43 9.36
C SER A 8 3.00 -9.91 9.17
N HIS A 9 3.87 -10.22 8.20
CA HIS A 9 4.60 -11.48 8.17
C HIS A 9 5.65 -11.53 9.28
N GLY A 10 5.88 -12.73 9.83
CA GLY A 10 6.85 -12.92 10.91
C GLY A 10 6.61 -11.99 12.11
N SER A 11 7.67 -11.71 12.87
CA SER A 11 7.61 -10.91 14.10
C SER A 11 7.74 -9.40 13.89
N LEU A 12 7.57 -8.89 12.66
CA LEU A 12 7.73 -7.46 12.37
C LEU A 12 6.73 -6.60 13.17
N ALA A 13 5.45 -6.98 13.22
CA ALA A 13 4.41 -6.25 13.94
C ALA A 13 4.70 -6.19 15.44
N GLU A 14 5.14 -7.31 16.04
CA GLU A 14 5.57 -7.38 17.44
C GLU A 14 6.77 -6.46 17.69
N GLY A 15 7.77 -6.48 16.81
CA GLY A 15 8.94 -5.62 16.91
C GLY A 15 8.60 -4.12 16.80
N ILE A 16 7.70 -3.76 15.88
CA ILE A 16 7.21 -2.37 15.75
C ILE A 16 6.45 -1.95 17.00
N LEU A 17 5.54 -2.80 17.52
CA LEU A 17 4.80 -2.52 18.74
C LEU A 17 5.75 -2.33 19.93
N GLN A 18 6.66 -3.29 20.14
CA GLN A 18 7.65 -3.25 21.21
C GLN A 18 8.55 -2.01 21.13
N ALA A 19 9.03 -1.65 19.94
CA ALA A 19 9.83 -0.44 19.75
C ALA A 19 9.00 0.84 20.00
N SER A 20 7.73 0.84 19.59
CA SER A 20 6.83 1.98 19.83
C SER A 20 6.54 2.15 21.32
N GLU A 21 6.27 1.06 22.05
CA GLU A 21 6.03 1.09 23.50
C GLU A 21 7.29 1.46 24.30
N MET A 22 8.47 1.13 23.81
CA MET A 22 9.72 1.59 24.42
C MET A 22 9.85 3.12 24.40
N ILE A 23 9.24 3.79 23.40
CA ILE A 23 9.29 5.25 23.22
C ILE A 23 8.08 5.93 23.88
N PHE A 24 6.88 5.38 23.69
CA PHE A 24 5.61 5.98 24.09
C PHE A 24 5.02 5.43 25.39
N GLY A 25 5.61 4.36 25.93
CA GLY A 25 5.00 3.55 26.98
C GLY A 25 3.96 2.58 26.43
N LYS A 26 3.53 1.65 27.29
CA LYS A 26 2.48 0.66 26.96
C LYS A 26 1.22 1.33 26.46
N GLN A 27 0.56 0.72 25.48
CA GLN A 27 -0.65 1.24 24.87
C GLN A 27 -1.83 0.28 25.01
N ASP A 28 -2.96 0.79 25.51
CA ASP A 28 -4.23 0.07 25.51
C ASP A 28 -4.88 0.11 24.11
N ASN A 29 -5.73 -0.88 23.80
CA ASN A 29 -6.41 -0.99 22.50
C ASN A 29 -5.43 -0.98 21.31
N VAL A 30 -4.27 -1.61 21.47
CA VAL A 30 -3.28 -1.84 20.41
C VAL A 30 -2.85 -3.30 20.44
N ALA A 31 -2.81 -3.96 19.28
CA ALA A 31 -2.35 -5.34 19.18
C ALA A 31 -1.47 -5.57 17.96
N ALA A 32 -0.53 -6.50 18.08
CA ALA A 32 0.27 -7.02 16.98
C ALA A 32 -0.29 -8.38 16.54
N CYS A 33 -0.56 -8.52 15.24
CA CYS A 33 -1.04 -9.76 14.62
C CYS A 33 0.00 -10.25 13.62
N THR A 34 0.61 -11.40 13.91
CA THR A 34 1.69 -11.97 13.10
C THR A 34 1.22 -13.18 12.29
N LEU A 35 1.69 -13.27 11.04
CA LEU A 35 1.55 -14.45 10.20
C LEU A 35 2.88 -15.21 10.17
N LEU A 36 2.92 -16.35 10.84
CA LEU A 36 4.09 -17.23 10.91
C LEU A 36 4.14 -18.19 9.71
N PRO A 37 5.32 -18.76 9.37
CA PRO A 37 5.45 -19.66 8.21
C PRO A 37 4.56 -20.90 8.22
N SER A 38 4.14 -21.35 9.41
CA SER A 38 3.24 -22.50 9.59
C SER A 38 1.76 -22.13 9.48
N GLU A 39 1.43 -20.86 9.33
CA GLU A 39 0.07 -20.33 9.39
C GLU A 39 -0.46 -19.95 8.00
N GLY A 40 -1.77 -20.08 7.83
CA GLY A 40 -2.47 -19.72 6.61
C GLY A 40 -3.15 -18.34 6.70
N PRO A 41 -3.77 -17.90 5.60
CA PRO A 41 -4.51 -16.63 5.57
C PRO A 41 -5.64 -16.54 6.62
N GLU A 42 -6.39 -17.63 6.84
CA GLU A 42 -7.47 -17.64 7.84
C GLU A 42 -6.96 -17.50 9.28
N ASP A 43 -5.71 -17.90 9.56
CA ASP A 43 -5.14 -17.79 10.89
C ASP A 43 -4.85 -16.32 11.25
N ILE A 44 -4.22 -15.56 10.35
CA ILE A 44 -4.00 -14.13 10.60
C ILE A 44 -5.32 -13.34 10.60
N LYS A 45 -6.28 -13.72 9.75
CA LYS A 45 -7.63 -13.12 9.76
C LYS A 45 -8.27 -13.27 11.14
N ARG A 46 -8.32 -14.51 11.65
CA ARG A 46 -8.86 -14.82 12.98
C ARG A 46 -8.13 -14.03 14.08
N LYS A 47 -6.80 -13.96 14.04
CA LYS A 47 -6.02 -13.16 15.02
C LYS A 47 -6.39 -11.68 15.00
N ILE A 48 -6.63 -11.10 13.81
CA ILE A 48 -7.06 -9.70 13.68
C ILE A 48 -8.45 -9.51 14.30
N GLU A 49 -9.40 -10.40 13.98
CA GLU A 49 -10.78 -10.34 14.51
C GLU A 49 -10.82 -10.53 16.03
N GLU A 50 -10.05 -11.49 16.57
CA GLU A 50 -9.91 -11.72 18.01
C GLU A 50 -9.30 -10.51 18.73
N ALA A 51 -8.27 -9.91 18.14
CA ALA A 51 -7.65 -8.72 18.71
C ALA A 51 -8.60 -7.52 18.72
N ILE A 52 -9.33 -7.27 17.63
CA ILE A 52 -10.35 -6.21 17.57
C ILE A 52 -11.45 -6.48 18.61
N SER A 53 -11.89 -7.73 18.75
CA SER A 53 -12.91 -8.12 19.73
C SER A 53 -12.49 -7.90 21.18
N SER A 54 -11.17 -7.86 21.45
CA SER A 54 -10.61 -7.61 22.78
C SER A 54 -10.57 -6.12 23.16
N PHE A 55 -10.81 -5.22 22.21
CA PHE A 55 -10.77 -3.77 22.45
C PHE A 55 -12.06 -3.27 23.11
N ASP A 56 -11.94 -2.17 23.86
CA ASP A 56 -13.06 -1.55 24.58
C ASP A 56 -14.18 -1.06 23.64
N SER A 57 -13.81 -0.64 22.43
CA SER A 57 -14.71 -0.21 21.35
C SER A 57 -14.18 -0.71 20.01
N GLN A 58 -15.12 -1.09 19.14
CA GLN A 58 -14.87 -1.61 17.80
C GLN A 58 -15.36 -0.63 16.72
N ASP A 59 -15.77 0.58 17.10
CA ASP A 59 -16.37 1.54 16.17
C ASP A 59 -15.35 2.07 15.17
N GLU A 60 -14.11 2.29 15.62
CA GLU A 60 -13.05 2.97 14.87
C GLU A 60 -11.75 2.16 14.98
N ILE A 61 -11.39 1.47 13.90
CA ILE A 61 -10.20 0.61 13.83
C ILE A 61 -9.26 1.07 12.72
N LEU A 62 -7.99 1.25 13.08
CA LEU A 62 -6.89 1.50 12.15
C LEU A 62 -6.00 0.26 12.08
N ILE A 63 -5.86 -0.33 10.89
CA ILE A 63 -4.95 -1.45 10.64
C ILE A 63 -3.70 -0.95 9.92
N LEU A 64 -2.54 -1.18 10.51
CA LEU A 64 -1.23 -0.89 9.95
C LEU A 64 -0.61 -2.19 9.43
N ALA A 65 -0.63 -2.38 8.11
CA ALA A 65 -0.10 -3.59 7.46
C ALA A 65 1.35 -3.40 6.99
N ASP A 66 2.14 -4.48 6.98
CA ASP A 66 3.51 -4.47 6.48
C ASP A 66 3.61 -4.18 4.98
N LEU A 67 2.84 -4.88 4.16
CA LEU A 67 3.00 -4.86 2.70
C LEU A 67 1.65 -4.86 1.99
N TRP A 68 1.46 -3.90 1.09
CA TRP A 68 0.29 -3.84 0.22
C TRP A 68 0.19 -5.09 -0.66
N GLY A 69 -0.98 -5.72 -0.67
CA GLY A 69 -1.23 -6.96 -1.41
C GLY A 69 -0.64 -8.22 -0.77
N GLY A 70 0.06 -8.10 0.37
CA GLY A 70 0.52 -9.25 1.17
C GLY A 70 -0.64 -9.93 1.91
N THR A 71 -0.42 -11.15 2.42
CA THR A 71 -1.46 -11.89 3.16
C THR A 71 -2.03 -11.10 4.35
N PRO A 72 -1.24 -10.46 5.23
CA PRO A 72 -1.78 -9.61 6.30
C PRO A 72 -2.71 -8.51 5.79
N PHE A 73 -2.29 -7.80 4.73
CA PHE A 73 -3.09 -6.73 4.12
C PHE A 73 -4.38 -7.25 3.48
N ASN A 74 -4.31 -8.35 2.72
CA ASN A 74 -5.47 -8.91 2.03
C ASN A 74 -6.51 -9.42 3.03
N GLN A 75 -6.07 -10.04 4.12
CA GLN A 75 -6.98 -10.51 5.17
C GLN A 75 -7.58 -9.35 5.97
N ALA A 76 -6.77 -8.35 6.32
CA ALA A 76 -7.29 -7.10 6.89
C ALA A 76 -8.34 -6.44 5.98
N SER A 77 -8.14 -6.48 4.66
CA SER A 77 -9.10 -5.96 3.67
C SER A 77 -10.41 -6.75 3.63
N GLN A 78 -10.41 -8.03 4.02
CA GLN A 78 -11.66 -8.77 4.21
C GLN A 78 -12.33 -8.41 5.52
N VAL A 79 -11.55 -8.20 6.58
CA VAL A 79 -12.05 -7.86 7.93
C VAL A 79 -12.72 -6.48 7.93
N ILE A 80 -12.20 -5.53 7.16
CA ILE A 80 -12.79 -4.18 7.04
C ILE A 80 -14.05 -4.13 6.17
N ALA A 81 -14.37 -5.19 5.42
CA ALA A 81 -15.50 -5.17 4.49
C ALA A 81 -16.82 -4.94 5.24
N GLY A 82 -17.58 -3.92 4.84
CA GLY A 82 -18.79 -3.46 5.55
C GLY A 82 -18.56 -2.42 6.64
N HIS A 83 -17.30 -2.00 6.88
CA HIS A 83 -16.90 -0.96 7.83
C HIS A 83 -16.07 0.15 7.18
N GLU A 84 -16.12 0.28 5.84
CA GLU A 84 -15.30 1.21 5.05
C GLU A 84 -15.61 2.69 5.33
N ASP A 85 -16.69 3.00 6.04
CA ASP A 85 -17.08 4.33 6.47
C ASP A 85 -16.32 4.80 7.73
N LYS A 86 -15.82 3.87 8.54
CA LYS A 86 -15.17 4.18 9.82
C LYS A 86 -13.74 3.67 9.91
N TRP A 87 -13.50 2.46 9.45
CA TRP A 87 -12.21 1.81 9.59
C TRP A 87 -11.24 2.24 8.48
N ALA A 88 -9.94 1.98 8.68
CA ALA A 88 -8.91 2.26 7.68
C ALA A 88 -7.77 1.26 7.70
N ILE A 89 -7.12 1.05 6.55
CA ILE A 89 -5.89 0.27 6.42
C ILE A 89 -4.79 1.14 5.83
N VAL A 90 -3.61 1.14 6.44
CA VAL A 90 -2.38 1.75 5.91
C VAL A 90 -1.33 0.66 5.76
N ALA A 91 -0.86 0.43 4.54
CA ALA A 91 0.22 -0.52 4.28
C ALA A 91 1.60 0.16 4.27
N GLY A 92 2.66 -0.62 4.46
CA GLY A 92 4.02 -0.10 4.52
C GLY A 92 4.37 0.46 5.89
N VAL A 93 3.81 -0.13 6.96
CA VAL A 93 4.03 0.36 8.33
C VAL A 93 5.52 0.44 8.65
N ASN A 94 5.90 1.57 9.24
CA ASN A 94 7.21 1.78 9.84
C ASN A 94 7.04 2.38 11.25
N LEU A 95 8.13 2.46 12.01
CA LEU A 95 8.09 2.96 13.37
C LEU A 95 7.53 4.40 13.49
N PRO A 96 7.91 5.38 12.63
CA PRO A 96 7.29 6.70 12.62
C PRO A 96 5.76 6.69 12.46
N MET A 97 5.22 5.83 11.59
CA MET A 97 3.76 5.70 11.42
C MET A 97 3.08 5.19 12.70
N ALA A 98 3.64 4.16 13.34
CA ALA A 98 3.10 3.60 14.57
C ALA A 98 3.10 4.65 15.69
N ILE A 99 4.22 5.34 15.90
CA ILE A 99 4.33 6.44 16.87
C ILE A 99 3.32 7.56 16.60
N ALA A 100 3.22 8.00 15.35
CA ALA A 100 2.28 9.06 14.97
C ALA A 100 0.82 8.63 15.20
N SER A 101 0.49 7.36 14.98
CA SER A 101 -0.85 6.83 15.23
C SER A 101 -1.21 6.84 16.72
N PHE A 102 -0.26 6.51 17.61
CA PHE A 102 -0.47 6.51 19.06
C PHE A 102 -0.69 7.93 19.59
N TRP A 103 0.11 8.88 19.13
CA TRP A 103 -0.07 10.28 19.49
C TRP A 103 -1.42 10.84 19.01
N LYS A 104 -1.84 10.49 17.79
CA LYS A 104 -3.07 11.05 17.20
C LYS A 104 -4.35 10.56 17.89
N ARG A 105 -4.34 9.37 18.49
CA ARG A 105 -5.45 8.84 19.30
C ARG A 105 -5.86 9.72 20.49
N PHE A 106 -5.02 10.66 20.92
CA PHE A 106 -5.37 11.62 21.99
C PHE A 106 -6.23 12.78 21.49
N ALA A 107 -6.23 13.06 20.19
CA ALA A 107 -6.88 14.24 19.62
C ALA A 107 -7.87 13.92 18.49
N GLU A 108 -7.81 12.71 17.93
CA GLU A 108 -8.66 12.26 16.83
C GLU A 108 -9.40 10.99 17.22
N GLU A 109 -10.70 10.98 16.96
CA GLU A 109 -11.57 9.84 17.24
C GLU A 109 -11.84 8.98 15.99
N SER A 110 -11.47 9.45 14.79
CA SER A 110 -11.67 8.72 13.53
C SER A 110 -10.41 8.01 13.06
N ALA A 111 -10.50 6.70 12.80
CA ALA A 111 -9.40 5.91 12.26
C ALA A 111 -8.94 6.43 10.88
N GLN A 112 -9.88 6.89 10.04
CA GLN A 112 -9.57 7.46 8.73
C GLN A 112 -8.83 8.81 8.83
N ALA A 113 -9.18 9.64 9.81
CA ALA A 113 -8.48 10.90 10.06
C ALA A 113 -7.03 10.63 10.51
N ILE A 114 -6.83 9.64 11.38
CA ILE A 114 -5.50 9.18 11.79
C ILE A 114 -4.73 8.64 10.58
N ALA A 115 -5.34 7.77 9.77
CA ALA A 115 -4.74 7.18 8.56
C ALA A 115 -4.16 8.24 7.61
N LYS A 116 -4.92 9.31 7.34
CA LYS A 116 -4.48 10.42 6.48
C LYS A 116 -3.24 11.13 7.05
N ASN A 117 -3.18 11.31 8.36
CA ASN A 117 -2.05 11.97 9.02
C ASN A 117 -0.79 11.09 9.03
N VAL A 118 -0.92 9.80 9.37
CA VAL A 118 0.24 8.90 9.51
C VAL A 118 0.91 8.62 8.18
N LEU A 119 0.17 8.64 7.06
CA LEU A 119 0.75 8.50 5.72
C LEU A 119 1.80 9.58 5.42
N GLY A 120 1.53 10.82 5.83
CA GLY A 120 2.45 11.95 5.66
C GLY A 120 3.71 11.79 6.49
N GLY A 121 3.56 11.56 7.80
CA GLY A 121 4.69 11.36 8.71
C GLY A 121 5.57 10.17 8.32
N GLY A 122 4.94 9.04 8.00
CA GLY A 122 5.64 7.83 7.58
C GLY A 122 6.48 7.97 6.32
N LYS A 123 6.04 8.78 5.35
CA LYS A 123 6.83 9.09 4.15
C LYS A 123 7.94 10.10 4.42
N ASN A 124 7.63 11.14 5.21
CA ASN A 124 8.58 12.21 5.50
C ASN A 124 9.82 11.72 6.26
N ASP A 125 9.69 10.68 7.09
CA ASP A 125 10.80 10.12 7.87
C ASP A 125 11.58 9.02 7.16
N VAL A 126 11.21 8.66 5.92
CA VAL A 126 12.07 7.86 5.05
C VAL A 126 13.08 8.80 4.39
N LYS A 127 14.22 8.98 5.07
CA LYS A 127 15.29 9.90 4.66
C LYS A 127 16.58 9.16 4.38
N ILE A 128 17.41 9.73 3.50
CA ILE A 128 18.74 9.22 3.18
C ILE A 128 19.77 10.20 3.74
N ASN A 129 20.78 9.67 4.43
CA ASN A 129 21.96 10.41 4.87
C ASN A 129 23.21 9.71 4.32
N PRO A 130 24.09 10.37 3.54
CA PRO A 130 24.07 11.79 3.20
C PRO A 130 22.92 12.18 2.26
N GLU A 131 22.36 13.39 2.46
CA GLU A 131 21.26 13.92 1.65
C GLU A 131 21.59 14.01 0.16
N SER A 132 22.88 14.02 -0.20
CA SER A 132 23.34 14.00 -1.60
C SER A 132 22.88 12.79 -2.40
N LEU A 133 22.51 11.69 -1.72
CA LEU A 133 21.97 10.48 -2.34
C LEU A 133 20.45 10.52 -2.54
N VAL A 134 19.76 11.51 -1.98
CA VAL A 134 18.32 11.71 -2.23
C VAL A 134 18.15 11.98 -3.73
N PRO A 135 17.36 11.17 -4.45
CA PRO A 135 17.09 11.42 -5.86
C PRO A 135 16.52 12.83 -6.01
N LYS A 136 17.14 13.66 -6.84
CA LYS A 136 16.60 14.99 -7.16
C LYS A 136 15.25 14.76 -7.84
N VAL A 137 14.17 14.99 -7.10
CA VAL A 137 12.83 14.95 -7.67
C VAL A 137 12.76 16.14 -8.64
N GLU A 138 12.83 15.84 -9.94
CA GLU A 138 12.45 16.82 -10.95
C GLU A 138 10.97 17.13 -10.76
N THR A 139 10.67 18.24 -10.11
CA THR A 139 9.35 18.84 -10.11
C THR A 139 9.06 19.30 -11.53
N LYS A 140 8.56 18.39 -12.38
CA LYS A 140 7.79 18.82 -13.54
C LYS A 140 6.54 19.51 -12.99
N ALA A 141 6.63 20.84 -12.89
CA ALA A 141 5.45 21.68 -12.78
C ALA A 141 4.47 21.19 -13.86
N LYS A 142 3.28 20.78 -13.44
CA LYS A 142 2.20 20.44 -14.37
C LYS A 142 1.81 21.72 -15.12
N GLU A 143 2.48 22.01 -16.22
CA GLU A 143 1.89 22.80 -17.29
C GLU A 143 0.76 21.96 -17.87
N VAL A 144 -0.47 22.26 -17.46
CA VAL A 144 -1.67 21.74 -18.10
C VAL A 144 -1.74 22.35 -19.50
N LYS A 145 -1.12 21.70 -20.49
CA LYS A 145 -1.48 21.91 -21.89
C LYS A 145 -2.81 21.21 -22.12
N VAL A 146 -3.89 22.00 -22.15
CA VAL A 146 -5.16 21.58 -22.72
C VAL A 146 -4.92 21.29 -24.20
N VAL A 147 -4.78 20.01 -24.56
CA VAL A 147 -4.82 19.58 -25.95
C VAL A 147 -6.29 19.38 -26.33
N ILE A 148 -6.91 20.44 -26.84
CA ILE A 148 -8.09 20.30 -27.70
C ILE A 148 -7.54 19.96 -29.08
N GLY A 149 -7.69 18.71 -29.49
CA GLY A 149 -7.28 18.24 -30.81
C GLY A 149 -7.76 16.82 -31.05
N SER A 150 -8.80 16.70 -31.86
CA SER A 150 -9.32 15.46 -32.43
C SER A 150 -8.20 14.58 -32.99
N ILE A 151 -8.19 13.30 -32.63
CA ILE A 151 -7.30 12.29 -33.22
C ILE A 151 -7.64 12.17 -34.72
N PRO A 152 -6.71 12.41 -35.65
CA PRO A 152 -6.91 12.04 -37.04
C PRO A 152 -6.74 10.52 -37.19
N GLU A 153 -7.65 9.89 -37.93
CA GLU A 153 -7.52 8.50 -38.33
C GLU A 153 -6.22 8.31 -39.15
N GLY A 154 -5.40 7.32 -38.75
CA GLY A 154 -4.26 6.84 -39.54
C GLY A 154 -2.85 7.07 -38.99
N THR A 155 -2.66 7.47 -37.73
CA THR A 155 -1.31 7.82 -37.24
C THR A 155 -0.52 6.62 -36.69
N ALA A 156 0.00 5.77 -37.58
CA ALA A 156 1.15 4.91 -37.26
C ALA A 156 2.43 5.76 -37.36
N ILE A 157 2.94 6.22 -36.23
CA ILE A 157 4.22 6.94 -36.15
C ILE A 157 5.33 5.89 -36.05
N GLY A 158 6.06 5.65 -37.14
CA GLY A 158 7.26 4.79 -37.17
C GLY A 158 7.32 3.81 -38.33
N ASP A 159 8.48 3.17 -38.49
CA ASP A 159 8.87 2.16 -39.50
C ASP A 159 8.13 0.80 -39.37
N GLY A 160 6.95 0.82 -38.74
CA GLY A 160 6.04 -0.33 -38.62
C GLY A 160 6.54 -1.46 -37.73
N LYS A 161 7.66 -1.29 -37.03
CA LYS A 161 8.27 -2.30 -36.16
C LYS A 161 8.21 -1.89 -34.70
N PHE A 162 7.83 -2.84 -33.85
CA PHE A 162 7.93 -2.67 -32.40
C PHE A 162 9.38 -2.81 -31.96
N ASN A 163 9.91 -1.78 -31.31
CA ASN A 163 11.18 -1.87 -30.59
C ASN A 163 10.92 -2.39 -29.17
N TYR A 164 11.28 -3.64 -28.90
CA TYR A 164 11.08 -4.27 -27.60
C TYR A 164 12.22 -3.89 -26.64
N VAL A 165 11.92 -3.05 -25.65
CA VAL A 165 12.89 -2.65 -24.60
C VAL A 165 12.97 -3.65 -23.45
N LEU A 166 11.91 -4.43 -23.22
CA LEU A 166 11.85 -5.47 -22.19
C LEU A 166 10.77 -6.49 -22.55
N ALA A 167 11.10 -7.77 -22.44
CA ALA A 167 10.14 -8.87 -22.52
C ALA A 167 10.35 -9.80 -21.32
N ARG A 168 9.25 -10.18 -20.66
CA ARG A 168 9.29 -11.04 -19.47
C ARG A 168 8.07 -11.95 -19.44
N ILE A 169 8.30 -13.21 -19.08
CA ILE A 169 7.27 -14.18 -18.75
C ILE A 169 7.34 -14.42 -17.25
N ASP A 170 6.25 -14.17 -16.53
CA ASP A 170 6.19 -14.34 -15.07
C ASP A 170 4.84 -14.95 -14.70
N THR A 171 4.83 -15.75 -13.62
CA THR A 171 3.62 -16.36 -13.07
C THR A 171 2.99 -15.50 -11.95
N ARG A 172 3.70 -14.45 -11.51
CA ARG A 172 3.23 -13.51 -10.48
C ARG A 172 2.40 -12.39 -11.11
N LEU A 173 1.34 -11.97 -10.41
CA LEU A 173 0.55 -10.79 -10.79
C LEU A 173 1.48 -9.58 -10.91
N LEU A 174 1.40 -8.86 -12.03
CA LEU A 174 2.01 -7.54 -12.19
C LEU A 174 1.38 -6.62 -11.14
N HIS A 175 2.10 -6.39 -10.05
CA HIS A 175 1.71 -5.41 -9.04
C HIS A 175 2.47 -4.10 -9.26
N GLY A 176 1.84 -2.98 -8.86
CA GLY A 176 2.29 -1.62 -9.19
C GLY A 176 3.76 -1.33 -8.90
N GLN A 177 4.36 -1.92 -7.84
CA GLN A 177 5.77 -1.69 -7.50
C GLN A 177 6.75 -2.34 -8.49
N VAL A 178 6.39 -3.47 -9.09
CA VAL A 178 7.27 -4.18 -10.05
C VAL A 178 7.17 -3.54 -11.44
N ALA A 179 5.96 -3.19 -11.87
CA ALA A 179 5.74 -2.51 -13.14
C ALA A 179 6.34 -1.08 -13.15
N THR A 180 6.20 -0.32 -12.06
CA THR A 180 6.79 1.03 -11.92
C THR A 180 8.31 1.03 -11.87
N GLY A 181 8.93 -0.01 -11.31
CA GLY A 181 10.38 -0.17 -11.33
C GLY A 181 10.93 -0.34 -12.75
N TRP A 182 10.29 -1.17 -13.57
CA TRP A 182 10.73 -1.44 -14.95
C TRP A 182 10.44 -0.31 -15.91
N THR A 183 9.27 0.32 -15.79
CA THR A 183 8.92 1.47 -16.65
C THR A 183 9.90 2.62 -16.47
N LYS A 184 10.36 2.88 -15.24
CA LYS A 184 11.39 3.90 -14.99
C LYS A 184 12.76 3.56 -15.58
N SER A 185 13.15 2.28 -15.61
CA SER A 185 14.48 1.88 -16.11
C SER A 185 14.52 1.64 -17.62
N THR A 186 13.40 1.23 -18.22
CA THR A 186 13.33 0.87 -19.65
C THR A 186 12.64 1.92 -20.51
N ASN A 187 11.97 2.89 -19.86
CA ASN A 187 11.30 4.04 -20.47
C ASN A 187 10.43 3.67 -21.71
N PRO A 188 9.49 2.72 -21.59
CA PRO A 188 8.68 2.27 -22.72
C PRO A 188 7.57 3.28 -23.05
N ASP A 189 7.25 3.45 -24.33
CA ASP A 189 6.10 4.23 -24.78
C ASP A 189 4.77 3.46 -24.62
N ARG A 190 4.85 2.13 -24.48
CA ARG A 190 3.68 1.24 -24.39
C ARG A 190 4.01 -0.03 -23.61
N ILE A 191 3.06 -0.46 -22.78
CA ILE A 191 3.09 -1.75 -22.09
C ILE A 191 1.98 -2.63 -22.68
N ILE A 192 2.30 -3.90 -22.97
CA ILE A 192 1.35 -4.88 -23.48
C ILE A 192 1.35 -6.06 -22.50
N VAL A 193 0.18 -6.37 -21.94
CA VAL A 193 -0.02 -7.55 -21.08
C VAL A 193 -0.79 -8.60 -21.87
N VAL A 194 -0.21 -9.79 -22.03
CA VAL A 194 -0.81 -10.90 -22.77
C VAL A 194 -1.19 -12.00 -21.79
N SER A 195 -2.49 -12.14 -21.50
CA SER A 195 -3.00 -13.21 -20.64
C SER A 195 -4.49 -13.44 -20.90
N ASP A 196 -4.84 -14.64 -21.37
CA ASP A 196 -6.24 -15.02 -21.64
C ASP A 196 -7.10 -14.96 -20.37
N LYS A 197 -6.52 -15.35 -19.23
CA LYS A 197 -7.20 -15.33 -17.93
C LYS A 197 -7.51 -13.91 -17.45
N VAL A 198 -6.56 -12.99 -17.61
CA VAL A 198 -6.76 -11.57 -17.25
C VAL A 198 -7.73 -10.91 -18.23
N ALA A 199 -7.64 -11.24 -19.52
CA ALA A 199 -8.53 -10.71 -20.55
C ALA A 199 -10.02 -11.05 -20.32
N GLN A 200 -10.35 -12.02 -19.47
CA GLN A 200 -11.72 -12.41 -19.11
C GLN A 200 -12.16 -11.91 -17.72
N ASP A 201 -11.30 -11.23 -16.94
CA ASP A 201 -11.56 -10.79 -15.57
C ASP A 201 -11.44 -9.26 -15.45
N ASP A 202 -12.56 -8.58 -15.32
CA ASP A 202 -12.63 -7.11 -15.35
C ASP A 202 -11.97 -6.44 -14.13
N LEU A 203 -12.01 -7.07 -12.95
CA LEU A 203 -11.29 -6.56 -11.78
C LEU A 203 -9.78 -6.62 -12.01
N ARG A 204 -9.27 -7.75 -12.52
CA ARG A 204 -7.83 -7.91 -12.79
C ARG A 204 -7.35 -7.01 -13.92
N LYS A 205 -8.16 -6.76 -14.95
CA LYS A 205 -7.83 -5.76 -15.99
C LYS A 205 -7.63 -4.38 -15.37
N ASN A 206 -8.60 -3.93 -14.56
CA ASN A 206 -8.57 -2.60 -13.96
C ASN A 206 -7.36 -2.44 -13.03
N MET A 207 -7.07 -3.44 -12.18
CA MET A 207 -5.89 -3.42 -11.31
C MET A 207 -4.56 -3.33 -12.08
N ILE A 208 -4.44 -4.03 -13.22
CA ILE A 208 -3.22 -3.98 -14.04
C ILE A 208 -3.10 -2.65 -14.78
N MET A 209 -4.20 -2.08 -15.26
CA MET A 209 -4.20 -0.74 -15.87
C MET A 209 -3.75 0.32 -14.85
N GLU A 210 -4.29 0.29 -13.64
CA GLU A 210 -3.88 1.17 -12.52
C GLU A 210 -2.41 1.01 -12.15
N ALA A 211 -1.87 -0.20 -12.19
CA ALA A 211 -0.45 -0.48 -11.94
C ALA A 211 0.52 0.08 -13.00
N THR A 212 -0.01 0.55 -14.14
CA THR A 212 0.77 1.00 -15.31
C THR A 212 0.62 2.49 -15.64
N HIS A 213 -0.17 3.23 -14.86
CA HIS A 213 -0.21 4.69 -15.00
C HIS A 213 1.11 5.31 -14.48
N PRO A 214 1.80 6.16 -15.28
CA PRO A 214 2.98 6.90 -14.83
C PRO A 214 2.67 7.92 -13.73
#